data_AF-A0A927PNW1-F1
#
_entry.id   AF-A0A927PNW1-F1
#
_cell.length_a   1.000
_cell.length_b   1.000
_cell.length_c   1.000
_cell.angle_alpha   90.00
_cell.angle_beta   90.00
_cell.angle_gamma   90.00
#
_symmetry.space_group_name_H-M   'P 1'
#
loop_
_entity.id
_entity.type
_entity.pdbx_description
1 polymer ?
#
loop_
_entity_poly.entity_id
_entity_poly.type
_entity_poly.pdbx_seq_one_letter_code
_entity_poly.pdbx_strand_id
1 'polypeptide(L)'
;MDEAPIRWSPPAFYDDPNGYLHTQGALIGEDMTGTTFLDVRCMASERTCRINELSSFGRSRQVMLYNDSYPITSWKPDQVVAQSEPPPTACNRVRLVADRVAKTTHYYRIPNPAADRKKCVEIFSKNKVFDWTLGEQPI
;
A
#
# COMPACT_ATOMS: atom_id res chain seq x y z
N MET A 1 -10.63 -15.04 -28.39
CA MET A 1 -9.35 -14.56 -27.85
C MET A 1 -9.38 -14.88 -26.38
N ASP A 2 -8.52 -15.79 -25.92
CA ASP A 2 -8.43 -16.14 -24.52
C ASP A 2 -7.97 -14.91 -23.71
N GLU A 3 -8.86 -14.41 -22.85
CA GLU A 3 -8.56 -13.37 -21.87
C GLU A 3 -7.65 -13.95 -20.80
N ALA A 4 -6.33 -13.98 -21.07
CA ALA A 4 -5.38 -14.33 -20.03
C ALA A 4 -5.52 -13.35 -18.85
N PRO A 5 -5.61 -13.85 -17.59
CA PRO A 5 -5.75 -13.00 -16.42
C PRO A 5 -4.52 -12.12 -16.24
N ILE A 6 -4.70 -10.94 -15.65
CA ILE A 6 -3.59 -10.06 -15.28
C ILE A 6 -2.70 -10.79 -14.27
N ARG A 7 -1.40 -10.84 -14.59
CA ARG A 7 -0.37 -11.34 -13.68
C ARG A 7 0.58 -10.22 -13.31
N TRP A 8 0.79 -10.04 -12.01
CA TRP A 8 1.76 -9.10 -11.50
C TRP A 8 3.16 -9.69 -11.45
N SER A 9 4.15 -8.81 -11.38
CA SER A 9 5.52 -9.22 -11.06
C SER A 9 5.58 -9.85 -9.66
N PRO A 10 6.48 -10.82 -9.42
CA PRO A 10 6.72 -11.35 -8.09
C PRO A 10 7.11 -10.24 -7.09
N PRO A 11 6.80 -10.43 -5.79
CA PRO A 11 7.13 -9.46 -4.77
C PRO A 11 8.66 -9.35 -4.64
N ALA A 12 9.12 -8.14 -4.34
CA ALA A 12 10.54 -7.88 -4.09
C ALA A 12 10.70 -6.93 -2.91
N PHE A 13 11.84 -7.08 -2.22
CA PHE A 13 12.25 -6.21 -1.13
C PHE A 13 13.75 -5.95 -1.26
N TYR A 14 14.10 -4.67 -1.40
CA TYR A 14 15.46 -4.17 -1.48
C TYR A 14 15.62 -3.01 -0.51
N ASP A 15 16.67 -3.04 0.28
CA ASP A 15 16.99 -2.02 1.28
C ASP A 15 18.49 -1.82 1.24
N ASP A 16 18.90 -0.59 0.94
CA ASP A 16 20.30 -0.22 0.83
C ASP A 16 20.75 0.64 2.02
N PRO A 17 22.04 0.60 2.36
CA PRO A 17 22.57 1.37 3.49
C PRO A 17 22.61 2.87 3.23
N ASN A 18 22.37 3.34 2.00
CA ASN A 18 22.41 4.75 1.62
C ASN A 18 21.07 5.46 1.85
N GLY A 19 20.09 4.77 2.43
CA GLY A 19 18.81 5.36 2.76
C GLY A 19 17.78 5.21 1.64
N TYR A 20 17.89 4.16 0.83
CA TYR A 20 16.87 3.80 -0.16
C TYR A 20 16.26 2.44 0.18
N LEU A 21 14.93 2.38 0.14
CA LEU A 21 14.17 1.15 0.30
C LEU A 21 13.17 1.03 -0.85
N HIS A 22 13.13 -0.12 -1.48
CA HIS A 22 12.20 -0.47 -2.54
C HIS A 22 11.50 -1.77 -2.21
N THR A 23 10.19 -1.78 -2.35
CA THR A 23 9.36 -2.95 -2.12
C THR A 23 8.19 -2.94 -3.07
N GLN A 24 7.87 -4.10 -3.60
CA GLN A 24 6.77 -4.25 -4.53
C GLN A 24 6.06 -5.58 -4.30
N GLY A 25 4.81 -5.67 -4.72
CA GLY A 25 4.04 -6.91 -4.65
C GLY A 25 2.55 -6.69 -4.79
N ALA A 26 1.79 -7.77 -4.88
CA ALA A 26 0.35 -7.74 -4.85
C ALA A 26 -0.14 -7.53 -3.40
N LEU A 27 -1.21 -6.77 -3.20
CA LEU A 27 -1.85 -6.64 -1.89
C LEU A 27 -2.63 -7.92 -1.54
N ILE A 28 -2.24 -8.56 -0.44
CA ILE A 28 -2.82 -9.81 0.07
C ILE A 28 -3.32 -9.63 1.50
N GLY A 29 -4.52 -10.16 1.78
CA GLY A 29 -5.09 -10.27 3.12
C GLY A 29 -6.56 -10.69 3.11
N GLU A 30 -7.26 -10.46 4.23
CA GLU A 30 -8.63 -10.96 4.51
C GLU A 30 -9.64 -10.71 3.36
N ASP A 31 -9.48 -9.60 2.63
CA ASP A 31 -10.37 -9.13 1.57
C ASP A 31 -9.63 -8.69 0.29
N MET A 32 -8.33 -8.95 0.21
CA MET A 32 -7.50 -8.63 -0.96
C MET A 32 -6.92 -9.91 -1.55
N THR A 33 -7.27 -10.17 -2.81
CA THR A 33 -6.91 -11.39 -3.55
C THR A 33 -5.81 -11.14 -4.59
N GLY A 34 -4.98 -10.12 -4.36
CA GLY A 34 -3.89 -9.77 -5.27
C GLY A 34 -4.32 -9.08 -6.56
N THR A 35 -5.51 -8.46 -6.60
CA THR A 35 -5.97 -7.64 -7.74
C THR A 35 -5.31 -6.26 -7.82
N THR A 36 -4.61 -5.86 -6.76
CA THR A 36 -3.88 -4.59 -6.67
C THR A 36 -2.40 -4.88 -6.47
N PHE A 37 -1.55 -4.26 -7.29
CA PHE A 37 -0.11 -4.27 -7.17
C PHE A 37 0.41 -2.91 -6.70
N LEU A 38 1.37 -2.92 -5.79
CA LEU A 38 2.04 -1.73 -5.30
C LEU A 38 3.53 -1.78 -5.62
N ASP A 39 4.06 -0.65 -6.03
CA ASP A 39 5.48 -0.33 -6.11
C ASP A 39 5.77 0.83 -5.15
N VAL A 40 6.55 0.58 -4.11
CA VAL A 40 6.82 1.53 -3.02
C VAL A 40 8.31 1.81 -2.98
N ARG A 41 8.68 3.08 -3.12
CA ARG A 41 10.07 3.57 -3.11
C ARG A 41 10.24 4.65 -2.05
N CYS A 42 11.00 4.35 -1.02
CA CYS A 42 11.26 5.24 0.11
C CYS A 42 12.69 5.78 0.05
N MET A 43 12.83 7.09 0.25
CA MET A 43 14.13 7.77 0.28
C MET A 43 14.27 8.56 1.58
N ALA A 44 15.29 8.23 2.37
CA ALA A 44 15.57 8.85 3.66
C ALA A 44 15.90 10.35 3.51
N SER A 45 16.65 10.71 2.46
CA SER A 45 17.02 12.10 2.16
C SER A 45 15.82 12.98 1.83
N GLU A 46 14.84 12.44 1.09
CA GLU A 46 13.59 13.13 0.74
C GLU A 46 12.53 13.04 1.86
N ARG A 47 12.76 12.18 2.86
CA ARG A 47 11.80 11.85 3.93
C ARG A 47 10.40 11.49 3.39
N THR A 48 10.36 10.80 2.24
CA THR A 48 9.11 10.40 1.58
C THR A 48 9.18 8.98 1.02
N CYS A 49 8.04 8.33 0.95
CA CYS A 49 7.81 7.12 0.18
C CYS A 49 6.88 7.43 -0.98
N ARG A 50 7.32 7.18 -2.21
CA ARG A 50 6.48 7.24 -3.41
C ARG A 50 5.80 5.89 -3.60
N ILE A 51 4.51 5.91 -3.90
CA ILE A 51 3.68 4.74 -4.11
C ILE A 51 3.11 4.82 -5.52
N ASN A 52 3.32 3.78 -6.30
CA ASN A 52 2.57 3.55 -7.53
C ASN A 52 1.67 2.33 -7.32
N GLU A 53 0.38 2.49 -7.55
CA GLU A 53 -0.64 1.44 -7.43
C GLU A 53 -1.20 1.12 -8.81
N LEU A 54 -1.26 -0.18 -9.13
CA LEU A 54 -1.95 -0.72 -10.29
C LEU A 54 -3.07 -1.63 -9.81
N SER A 55 -4.32 -1.28 -10.06
CA SER A 55 -5.50 -2.04 -9.64
C SER A 55 -6.25 -2.58 -10.85
N SER A 56 -6.53 -3.89 -10.88
CA SER A 56 -7.34 -4.53 -11.93
C SER A 56 -8.83 -4.47 -11.64
N PHE A 57 -9.64 -4.00 -12.58
CA PHE A 57 -11.10 -4.09 -12.54
C PHE A 57 -11.61 -5.22 -13.42
N GLY A 58 -12.02 -6.32 -12.79
CA GLY A 58 -12.50 -7.52 -13.47
C GLY A 58 -11.38 -8.42 -14.00
N ARG A 59 -11.78 -9.49 -14.70
CA ARG A 59 -10.84 -10.47 -15.26
C ARG A 59 -10.01 -9.94 -16.43
N SER A 60 -10.50 -8.91 -17.12
CA SER A 60 -9.88 -8.37 -18.32
C SER A 60 -9.47 -6.89 -18.22
N ARG A 61 -8.14 -6.70 -18.16
CA ARG A 61 -7.29 -5.57 -18.60
C ARG A 61 -7.57 -4.13 -18.15
N GLN A 62 -8.69 -3.79 -17.52
CA GLN A 62 -8.85 -2.42 -17.02
C GLN A 62 -7.95 -2.21 -15.80
N VAL A 63 -6.85 -1.49 -16.00
CA VAL A 63 -5.90 -1.15 -14.93
C VAL A 63 -6.03 0.33 -14.64
N MET A 64 -6.29 0.68 -13.38
CA MET A 64 -6.14 2.04 -12.89
C MET A 64 -4.79 2.23 -12.27
N LEU A 65 -4.15 3.34 -12.66
CA LEU A 65 -2.92 3.82 -12.07
C LEU A 65 -3.27 4.90 -11.04
N TYR A 66 -2.76 4.74 -9.84
CA TYR A 66 -2.76 5.77 -8.81
C TYR A 66 -1.33 5.99 -8.32
N ASN A 67 -0.93 7.25 -8.18
CA ASN A 67 0.40 7.60 -7.71
C ASN A 67 0.28 8.58 -6.55
N ASP A 68 1.07 8.38 -5.50
CA ASP A 68 1.05 9.22 -4.32
C ASP A 68 2.41 9.27 -3.63
N SER A 69 2.55 10.16 -2.64
CA SER A 69 3.73 10.30 -1.81
C SER A 69 3.35 10.43 -0.35
N TYR A 70 3.86 9.53 0.49
CA TYR A 70 3.61 9.51 1.93
C TYR A 70 4.85 9.95 2.68
N PRO A 71 4.78 10.98 3.54
CA PRO A 71 5.90 11.37 4.38
C PRO A 71 6.34 10.22 5.31
N ILE A 72 7.65 10.09 5.45
CA ILE A 72 8.28 9.14 6.39
C ILE A 72 8.18 9.72 7.79
N THR A 73 7.48 9.00 8.68
CA THR A 73 7.33 9.36 10.09
C THR A 73 8.38 8.69 10.97
N SER A 74 8.98 7.59 10.51
CA SER A 74 10.07 6.88 11.21
C SER A 74 10.99 6.16 10.23
N TRP A 75 12.30 6.36 10.35
CA TRP A 75 13.32 5.60 9.62
C TRP A 75 14.28 4.98 10.63
N LYS A 76 14.12 3.69 10.90
CA LYS A 76 14.89 2.95 11.91
C LYS A 76 15.55 1.70 11.31
N PRO A 77 16.54 1.11 11.98
CA PRO A 77 17.23 -0.10 11.49
C PRO A 77 16.33 -1.33 11.35
N ASP A 78 15.25 -1.41 12.13
CA ASP A 78 14.26 -2.50 12.10
C ASP A 78 13.13 -2.25 11.10
N GLN A 79 12.72 -0.99 10.93
CA GLN A 79 11.56 -0.65 10.11
C GLN A 79 11.60 0.77 9.54
N VAL A 80 10.91 0.95 8.41
CA VAL A 80 10.55 2.27 7.85
C VAL A 80 9.05 2.43 7.90
N VAL A 81 8.57 3.56 8.42
CA VAL A 81 7.15 3.89 8.50
C VAL A 81 6.88 5.18 7.75
N ALA A 82 5.91 5.14 6.85
CA ALA A 82 5.37 6.31 6.16
C ALA A 82 3.85 6.35 6.29
N GLN A 83 3.27 7.54 6.27
CA GLN A 83 1.83 7.70 6.45
C GLN A 83 1.29 8.78 5.53
N SER A 84 0.14 8.55 4.91
CA SER A 84 -0.52 9.58 4.12
C SER A 84 -1.05 10.70 5.00
N GLU A 85 -1.14 11.89 4.40
CA GLU A 85 -1.74 13.09 4.98
C GLU A 85 -3.02 13.45 4.19
N PRO A 86 -4.08 12.63 4.31
CA PRO A 86 -5.24 12.83 3.49
C PRO A 86 -6.04 14.06 3.98
N PRO A 87 -6.86 14.68 3.10
CA PRO A 87 -7.72 15.78 3.51
C PRO A 87 -8.73 15.33 4.59
N PRO A 88 -9.28 16.24 5.40
CA PRO A 88 -10.29 15.90 6.41
C PRO A 88 -11.53 15.18 5.87
N THR A 89 -11.81 15.30 4.57
CA THR A 89 -12.93 14.63 3.91
C THR A 89 -12.67 13.16 3.57
N ALA A 90 -11.42 12.72 3.59
CA ALA A 90 -11.07 11.33 3.30
C ALA A 90 -11.45 10.41 4.47
N CYS A 91 -12.06 9.26 4.16
CA CYS A 91 -12.53 8.33 5.18
C CYS A 91 -11.42 7.53 5.86
N ASN A 92 -10.28 7.37 5.21
CA ASN A 92 -9.14 6.66 5.74
C ASN A 92 -7.85 7.43 5.48
N ARG A 93 -6.84 7.10 6.28
CA ARG A 93 -5.43 7.40 6.04
C ARG A 93 -4.71 6.08 5.81
N VAL A 94 -3.64 6.14 5.03
CA VAL A 94 -2.81 4.99 4.72
C VAL A 94 -1.57 5.04 5.58
N ARG A 95 -1.15 3.90 6.12
CA ARG A 95 0.16 3.75 6.77
C ARG A 95 0.89 2.60 6.11
N LEU A 96 2.12 2.85 5.68
CA LEU A 96 3.06 1.84 5.21
C LEU A 96 4.04 1.52 6.34
N VAL A 97 4.29 0.24 6.57
CA VAL A 97 5.34 -0.24 7.46
C VAL A 97 6.17 -1.26 6.70
N ALA A 98 7.37 -0.87 6.30
CA ALA A 98 8.35 -1.78 5.73
C ALA A 98 9.20 -2.36 6.86
N ASP A 99 9.01 -3.65 7.14
CA ASP A 99 9.80 -4.41 8.11
C ASP A 99 11.07 -4.93 7.43
N ARG A 100 12.23 -4.45 7.88
CA ARG A 100 13.53 -4.78 7.29
C ARG A 100 14.00 -6.17 7.65
N VAL A 101 13.58 -6.69 8.81
CA VAL A 101 13.98 -8.01 9.32
C VAL A 101 13.20 -9.09 8.58
N ALA A 102 11.88 -8.94 8.52
CA ALA A 102 10.99 -9.86 7.82
C ALA A 102 10.99 -9.65 6.30
N LYS A 103 11.57 -8.55 5.80
CA LYS A 103 11.61 -8.16 4.38
C LYS A 103 10.21 -8.13 3.76
N THR A 104 9.28 -7.56 4.50
CA THR A 104 7.88 -7.44 4.09
C THR A 104 7.40 -6.01 4.29
N THR A 105 6.35 -5.64 3.57
CA THR A 105 5.73 -4.34 3.70
C THR A 105 4.25 -4.52 3.98
N HIS A 106 3.82 -3.93 5.09
CA HIS A 106 2.43 -3.83 5.47
C HIS A 106 1.83 -2.54 4.93
N TYR A 107 0.65 -2.67 4.34
CA TYR A 107 -0.19 -1.58 3.87
C TYR A 107 -1.45 -1.54 4.74
N TYR A 108 -1.55 -0.52 5.57
CA TYR A 108 -2.69 -0.31 6.45
C TYR A 108 -3.62 0.75 5.88
N ARG A 109 -4.93 0.48 5.84
CA ARG A 109 -5.96 1.52 5.75
C ARG A 109 -6.60 1.70 7.12
N ILE A 110 -6.42 2.88 7.68
CA ILE A 110 -6.82 3.22 9.04
C ILE A 110 -7.92 4.28 8.95
N PRO A 111 -9.04 4.19 9.70
CA PRO A 111 -10.05 5.23 9.74
C PRO A 111 -9.42 6.61 10.05
N ASN A 112 -9.80 7.62 9.28
CA ASN A 112 -9.34 8.98 9.51
C ASN A 112 -10.15 9.60 10.67
N PRO A 113 -9.53 9.96 11.80
CA PRO A 113 -10.26 10.49 12.95
C PRO A 113 -10.96 11.82 12.66
N ALA A 114 -10.49 12.58 11.67
CA ALA A 114 -11.04 13.86 11.24
C ALA A 114 -12.21 13.74 10.24
N ALA A 115 -12.52 12.53 9.77
CA ALA A 115 -13.54 12.33 8.73
C ALA A 115 -14.97 12.62 9.19
N ASP A 116 -15.82 13.01 8.23
CA ASP A 116 -17.27 13.03 8.43
C ASP A 116 -17.78 11.60 8.66
N ARG A 117 -17.99 11.29 9.94
CA ARG A 117 -18.37 9.97 10.40
C ARG A 117 -19.71 9.49 9.84
N LYS A 118 -20.62 10.35 9.39
CA LYS A 118 -21.88 9.85 8.80
C LYS A 118 -21.64 9.34 7.38
N LYS A 119 -20.88 10.08 6.58
CA LYS A 119 -20.56 9.72 5.19
C LYS A 119 -19.64 8.51 5.08
N CYS A 120 -18.72 8.34 6.02
CA CYS A 120 -17.73 7.27 5.93
C CYS A 120 -18.23 5.90 6.43
N VAL A 121 -19.31 5.85 7.20
CA VAL A 121 -19.88 4.62 7.77
C VAL A 121 -20.42 3.66 6.73
N GLU A 122 -21.00 4.23 5.66
CA GLU A 122 -21.59 3.46 4.59
C GLU A 122 -20.53 2.79 3.71
N ILE A 123 -19.31 3.33 3.72
CA ILE A 123 -18.20 2.91 2.84
C ILE A 123 -17.18 2.06 3.61
N PHE A 124 -16.93 2.38 4.88
CA PHE A 124 -16.01 1.69 5.78
C PHE A 124 -16.72 1.46 7.12
N SER A 125 -16.82 0.21 7.58
CA SER A 125 -17.25 -0.06 8.96
C SER A 125 -16.39 0.79 9.91
N LYS A 126 -17.03 1.64 10.73
CA LYS A 126 -16.43 2.80 11.45
C LYS A 126 -15.01 2.62 12.01
N ASN A 127 -14.69 1.40 12.42
CA ASN A 127 -13.49 1.09 13.18
C ASN A 127 -12.61 0.00 12.54
N LYS A 128 -12.95 -0.49 11.34
CA LYS A 128 -12.15 -1.55 10.72
C LYS A 128 -10.84 -0.96 10.23
N VAL A 129 -9.73 -1.47 10.78
CA VAL A 129 -8.40 -1.29 10.22
C VAL A 129 -8.16 -2.45 9.29
N PHE A 130 -7.79 -2.14 8.05
CA PHE A 130 -7.36 -3.14 7.08
C PHE A 130 -5.84 -3.24 7.16
N ASP A 131 -5.34 -4.47 7.22
CA ASP A 131 -3.93 -4.81 7.23
C ASP A 131 -3.67 -5.81 6.11
N TRP A 132 -2.92 -5.36 5.11
CA TRP A 132 -2.54 -6.16 3.97
C TRP A 132 -1.02 -6.17 3.85
N THR A 133 -0.50 -7.18 3.18
CA THR A 133 0.93 -7.29 2.89
C THR A 133 1.18 -7.23 1.40
N LEU A 134 2.36 -6.75 1.01
CA LEU A 134 2.85 -6.88 -0.35
C LEU A 134 3.45 -8.28 -0.50
N GLY A 135 2.77 -9.12 -1.28
CA GLY A 135 3.11 -10.53 -1.43
C GLY A 135 2.87 -11.07 -2.85
N GLU A 136 2.95 -12.39 -2.96
CA GLU A 136 2.68 -13.12 -4.21
C GLU A 136 1.19 -13.05 -4.55
N GLN A 137 0.88 -12.79 -5.82
CA GLN A 137 -0.50 -12.88 -6.30
C GLN A 137 -0.97 -14.35 -6.22
N PRO A 138 -2.11 -14.64 -5.55
CA PRO A 138 -2.68 -15.97 -5.51
C PRO A 138 -3.03 -16.45 -6.92
N ILE A 139 -2.75 -17.72 -7.20
CA ILE A 139 -3.03 -18.36 -8.50
C ILE A 139 -4.48 -18.82 -8.55
#